data_AF-A0A2P6V4H3-F1
#
_entry.id   AF-A0A2P6V4H3-F1
#
_cell.length_a   1.000
_cell.length_b   1.000
_cell.length_c   1.000
_cell.angle_alpha   90.00
_cell.angle_beta   90.00
_cell.angle_gamma   90.00
#
_symmetry.space_group_name_H-M   'P 1'
#
loop_
_entity.id
_entity.type
_entity.pdbx_description
1 polymer ?
#
loop_
_entity_poly.entity_id
_entity_poly.type
_entity_poly.pdbx_seq_one_letter_code
_entity_poly.pdbx_strand_id
1 'polypeptide(L)'
;MAAAPQLFQLQPYSPPPWAAKLGLVPTQRYRLALLPTPIHPWPAPGVPPGCELHIKRDDLTGMQLSGNKVRKLEFLLAEALEKGHDSVITIGGIQSNHARATAVAARYLGLDCHLVLRNSRHLADADPGLVGNLLVERLVGAHVWQVTKEEYGRFGGAALGERLAEKLRSERGLNPFVIPVGGSSSMGCWGYVEMMHELEQQIAGQGFTDIAMACGSGGTTAGIALGNHLSGLGLRVHAYGVCDDEPYFYEFVDGLLAGMGAGREVVGADAAGMFRAVQAKGAGYALSREDELALVADVAAATGIILDPVYTGKAVHGLVSEMRAAPEQWRGRKVLFIHTGGLLGMYDKAAQLQPLVEESRRAQRLTVTMQAALSSKTCVAARPVQARAAARRTSAKRAAPVQAKYGEDSRYFDLSDLENSVGSWDMYGQEDKNRYNGLQSQFFENAAAGLTRREYLLGLVSVGAAGILVWGAKGSKDVKLPITTGPQQPAQALAALQLAAAAPAWADGGDFTLRSTPGTEALEDEYFETVPQGLAASDSSTAPRLGSLLEGPNGKKIQQCTRKCVPTCIRGGQGSPGLGPMSMRKEIVVFKDGYRSRSYCLSECTQVCALSINPPPAKAAEPAK
;
A
#
# COMPACT_ATOMS: atom_id res chain seq x y z
N MET A 1 -12.74 38.17 2.17
CA MET A 1 -12.24 36.84 1.74
C MET A 1 -13.02 35.79 2.51
N ALA A 2 -13.81 34.95 1.83
CA ALA A 2 -14.45 33.82 2.50
C ALA A 2 -13.36 32.86 2.97
N ALA A 3 -13.42 32.39 4.22
CA ALA A 3 -12.46 31.44 4.77
C ALA A 3 -12.40 30.19 3.88
N ALA A 4 -11.19 29.70 3.59
CA ALA A 4 -11.03 28.46 2.84
C ALA A 4 -11.81 27.35 3.57
N PRO A 5 -12.76 26.68 2.90
CA PRO A 5 -13.62 25.72 3.57
C PRO A 5 -12.81 24.53 4.08
N GLN A 6 -12.97 24.21 5.37
CA GLN A 6 -12.22 23.16 6.06
C GLN A 6 -12.75 21.78 5.67
N LEU A 7 -11.85 20.82 5.44
CA LEU A 7 -12.20 19.41 5.17
C LEU A 7 -12.70 18.73 6.45
N PHE A 8 -13.48 17.66 6.29
CA PHE A 8 -14.02 16.82 7.38
C PHE A 8 -15.05 17.52 8.27
N GLN A 9 -15.75 18.52 7.73
CA GLN A 9 -16.81 19.22 8.44
C GLN A 9 -18.19 18.87 7.92
N LEU A 10 -19.12 18.73 8.87
CA LEU A 10 -20.55 18.70 8.58
C LEU A 10 -20.99 20.10 8.16
N GLN A 11 -21.69 20.20 7.04
CA GLN A 11 -22.17 21.46 6.50
C GLN A 11 -23.67 21.36 6.20
N PRO A 12 -24.44 22.45 6.46
CA PRO A 12 -25.77 22.57 5.90
C PRO A 12 -25.71 22.39 4.39
N TYR A 13 -26.68 21.66 3.85
CA TYR A 13 -26.80 21.39 2.43
C TYR A 13 -28.09 21.99 1.90
N SER A 14 -28.00 22.55 0.69
CA SER A 14 -29.15 23.00 -0.08
C SER A 14 -29.05 22.39 -1.46
N PRO A 15 -30.08 21.70 -1.94
CA PRO A 15 -30.04 21.03 -3.24
C PRO A 15 -29.99 22.06 -4.38
N PRO A 16 -29.55 21.64 -5.58
CA PRO A 16 -29.67 22.44 -6.78
C PRO A 16 -31.14 22.84 -7.03
N PRO A 17 -31.42 24.02 -7.61
CA PRO A 17 -32.79 24.50 -7.80
C PRO A 17 -33.70 23.51 -8.53
N TRP A 18 -33.16 22.79 -9.52
CA TRP A 18 -33.89 21.79 -10.29
C TRP A 18 -34.17 20.49 -9.52
N ALA A 19 -33.44 20.22 -8.44
CA ALA A 19 -33.65 19.05 -7.57
C ALA A 19 -34.40 19.38 -6.26
N ALA A 20 -34.66 20.66 -5.98
CA ALA A 20 -35.24 21.09 -4.71
C ALA A 20 -36.67 20.58 -4.44
N LYS A 21 -37.37 20.13 -5.49
CA LYS A 21 -38.76 19.62 -5.40
C LYS A 21 -38.86 18.10 -5.23
N LEU A 22 -37.73 17.40 -5.13
CA LEU A 22 -37.73 15.96 -4.92
C LEU A 22 -38.27 15.61 -3.52
N GLY A 23 -38.80 14.41 -3.36
CA GLY A 23 -39.44 13.99 -2.10
C GLY A 23 -38.46 13.81 -0.94
N LEU A 24 -37.26 13.27 -1.21
CA LEU A 24 -36.21 13.07 -0.21
C LEU A 24 -35.06 14.04 -0.47
N VAL A 25 -35.03 15.16 0.26
CA VAL A 25 -33.96 16.16 0.17
C VAL A 25 -33.09 16.12 1.43
N PRO A 26 -31.77 15.87 1.31
CA PRO A 26 -30.89 15.95 2.47
C PRO A 26 -30.78 17.38 2.96
N THR A 27 -30.57 17.55 4.26
CA THR A 27 -30.42 18.87 4.92
C THR A 27 -28.95 19.19 5.21
N GLN A 28 -28.09 18.16 5.21
CA GLN A 28 -26.68 18.27 5.57
C GLN A 28 -25.84 17.29 4.74
N ARG A 29 -24.55 17.59 4.64
CA ARG A 29 -23.53 16.69 4.09
C ARG A 29 -22.19 16.92 4.76
N TYR A 30 -21.34 15.90 4.76
CA TYR A 30 -19.92 16.08 5.09
C TYR A 30 -19.13 16.54 3.89
N ARG A 31 -18.15 17.42 4.09
CA ARG A 31 -17.17 17.77 3.06
C ARG A 31 -15.96 16.84 3.14
N LEU A 32 -16.04 15.73 2.41
CA LEU A 32 -15.00 14.70 2.33
C LEU A 32 -14.24 14.77 1.00
N ALA A 33 -14.93 15.11 -0.09
CA ALA A 33 -14.33 15.14 -1.42
C ALA A 33 -13.59 16.46 -1.70
N LEU A 34 -12.48 16.34 -2.44
CA LEU A 34 -11.77 17.46 -3.04
C LEU A 34 -12.51 17.86 -4.33
N LEU A 35 -13.31 18.92 -4.23
CA LEU A 35 -14.18 19.41 -5.30
C LEU A 35 -13.88 20.89 -5.63
N PRO A 36 -14.11 21.34 -6.88
CA PRO A 36 -14.59 20.55 -8.03
C PRO A 36 -13.47 19.70 -8.65
N THR A 37 -13.83 18.59 -9.29
CA THR A 37 -12.85 17.71 -9.96
C THR A 37 -12.57 18.20 -11.38
N PRO A 38 -11.33 18.11 -11.87
CA PRO A 38 -10.96 18.72 -13.15
C PRO A 38 -11.51 17.95 -14.35
N ILE A 39 -11.77 18.70 -15.42
CA ILE A 39 -12.11 18.18 -16.75
C ILE A 39 -11.02 18.61 -17.72
N HIS A 40 -10.51 17.68 -18.52
CA HIS A 40 -9.53 18.00 -19.56
C HIS A 40 -9.70 17.11 -20.80
N PRO A 41 -9.21 17.55 -21.98
CA PRO A 41 -9.15 16.69 -23.16
C PRO A 41 -8.37 15.40 -22.86
N TRP A 42 -8.80 14.29 -23.46
CA TRP A 42 -8.21 12.99 -23.24
C TRP A 42 -8.17 12.17 -24.54
N PRO A 43 -7.04 12.20 -25.27
CA PRO A 43 -6.88 11.50 -26.53
C PRO A 43 -6.58 10.01 -26.30
N ALA A 44 -7.56 9.27 -25.76
CA ALA A 44 -7.42 7.84 -25.54
C ALA A 44 -7.28 7.08 -26.89
N PRO A 45 -6.45 6.03 -26.98
CA PRO A 45 -6.29 5.26 -28.19
C PRO A 45 -7.61 4.63 -28.65
N GLY A 46 -7.87 4.66 -29.96
CA GLY A 46 -9.06 4.07 -30.57
C GLY A 46 -10.26 5.00 -30.76
N VAL A 47 -10.18 6.26 -30.33
CA VAL A 47 -11.18 7.28 -30.65
C VAL A 47 -11.09 7.64 -32.13
N PRO A 48 -12.21 7.60 -32.89
CA PRO A 48 -12.20 7.86 -34.33
C PRO A 48 -11.98 9.35 -34.64
N PRO A 49 -11.41 9.68 -35.82
CA PRO A 49 -11.25 11.07 -36.25
C PRO A 49 -12.59 11.83 -36.26
N GLY A 50 -12.57 13.06 -35.74
CA GLY A 50 -13.76 13.90 -35.65
C GLY A 50 -14.67 13.65 -34.44
N CYS A 51 -14.31 12.73 -33.54
CA CYS A 51 -14.89 12.63 -32.19
C CYS A 51 -13.91 13.22 -31.17
N GLU A 52 -14.40 14.04 -30.25
CA GLU A 52 -13.61 14.57 -29.13
C GLU A 52 -13.91 13.77 -27.86
N LEU A 53 -12.87 13.27 -27.19
CA LEU A 53 -12.99 12.62 -25.90
C LEU A 53 -12.35 13.49 -24.82
N HIS A 54 -13.10 13.77 -23.76
CA HIS A 54 -12.65 14.43 -22.54
C HIS A 54 -12.82 13.49 -21.36
N ILE A 55 -12.12 13.80 -20.27
CA ILE A 55 -12.20 13.04 -19.02
C ILE A 55 -12.53 13.97 -17.86
N LYS A 56 -13.51 13.59 -17.03
CA LYS A 56 -13.73 14.18 -15.70
C LYS A 56 -13.06 13.30 -14.65
N ARG A 57 -12.16 13.91 -13.89
CA ARG A 57 -11.24 13.22 -12.97
C ARG A 57 -11.83 13.01 -11.58
N ASP A 58 -12.96 12.30 -11.52
CA ASP A 58 -13.61 11.93 -10.26
C ASP A 58 -12.76 10.94 -9.42
N ASP A 59 -11.73 10.35 -10.00
CA ASP A 59 -10.66 9.60 -9.33
C ASP A 59 -9.79 10.48 -8.41
N LEU A 60 -9.79 11.80 -8.61
CA LEU A 60 -9.03 12.78 -7.82
C LEU A 60 -9.85 13.40 -6.67
N THR A 61 -10.96 12.78 -6.27
CA THR A 61 -11.80 13.28 -5.17
C THR A 61 -11.17 13.12 -3.79
N GLY A 62 -10.07 12.37 -3.63
CA GLY A 62 -9.34 12.25 -2.36
C GLY A 62 -9.52 10.90 -1.66
N MET A 63 -9.98 10.90 -0.41
CA MET A 63 -10.01 9.79 0.60
C MET A 63 -9.19 8.53 0.27
N GLN A 64 -7.87 8.66 0.48
CA GLN A 64 -6.76 7.76 0.12
C GLN A 64 -6.94 6.96 -1.17
N LEU A 65 -7.27 7.71 -2.23
CA LEU A 65 -7.42 7.43 -3.66
C LEU A 65 -8.76 6.82 -4.07
N SER A 66 -9.81 7.23 -3.39
CA SER A 66 -11.19 6.91 -3.71
C SER A 66 -11.69 7.80 -4.84
N GLY A 67 -12.53 7.24 -5.72
CA GLY A 67 -13.20 7.97 -6.78
C GLY A 67 -14.67 8.22 -6.46
N ASN A 68 -15.58 7.63 -7.23
CA ASN A 68 -17.01 7.94 -7.15
C ASN A 68 -17.68 7.75 -5.78
N LYS A 69 -17.10 6.93 -4.90
CA LYS A 69 -17.74 6.56 -3.63
C LYS A 69 -17.77 7.69 -2.62
N VAL A 70 -16.79 8.60 -2.63
CA VAL A 70 -16.71 9.70 -1.66
C VAL A 70 -17.95 10.59 -1.74
N ARG A 71 -18.33 10.98 -2.95
CA ARG A 71 -19.50 11.83 -3.19
C ARG A 71 -20.77 11.26 -2.57
N LYS A 72 -20.93 9.93 -2.60
CA LYS A 72 -22.09 9.26 -1.96
C LYS A 72 -21.97 9.23 -0.45
N LEU A 73 -20.76 8.96 0.06
CA LEU A 73 -20.48 8.86 1.49
C LEU A 73 -20.66 10.20 2.23
N GLU A 74 -20.46 11.33 1.55
CA GLU A 74 -20.76 12.67 2.11
C GLU A 74 -22.17 12.78 2.70
N PHE A 75 -23.16 12.18 2.03
CA PHE A 75 -24.56 12.20 2.45
C PHE A 75 -24.91 11.02 3.37
N LEU A 76 -24.43 9.82 3.04
CA LEU A 76 -24.71 8.61 3.84
C LEU A 76 -24.17 8.70 5.26
N LEU A 77 -22.96 9.25 5.44
CA LEU A 77 -22.35 9.38 6.77
C LEU A 77 -22.91 10.59 7.54
N ALA A 78 -23.42 11.60 6.84
CA ALA A 78 -24.19 12.67 7.47
C ALA A 78 -25.46 12.10 8.11
N GLU A 79 -26.23 11.30 7.36
CA GLU A 79 -27.41 10.60 7.87
C GLU A 79 -27.08 9.66 9.04
N ALA A 80 -25.99 8.89 8.93
CA ALA A 80 -25.58 7.96 9.98
C ALA A 80 -25.28 8.67 11.31
N LEU A 81 -24.52 9.77 11.26
CA LEU A 81 -24.15 10.51 12.47
C LEU A 81 -25.32 11.32 13.04
N GLU A 82 -26.19 11.88 12.19
CA GLU A 82 -27.42 12.55 12.64
C GLU A 82 -28.32 11.59 13.45
N LYS A 83 -28.40 10.33 13.02
CA LYS A 83 -29.16 9.27 13.71
C LYS A 83 -28.42 8.66 14.92
N GLY A 84 -27.25 9.16 15.28
CA GLY A 84 -26.49 8.70 16.45
C GLY A 84 -25.90 7.30 16.31
N HIS A 85 -25.54 6.89 15.10
CA HIS A 85 -24.78 5.65 14.88
C HIS A 85 -23.31 5.82 15.30
N ASP A 86 -22.75 4.78 15.93
CA ASP A 86 -21.35 4.74 16.41
C ASP A 86 -20.41 3.96 15.48
N SER A 87 -20.98 3.20 14.55
CA SER A 87 -20.28 2.28 13.68
C SER A 87 -21.00 2.14 12.34
N VAL A 88 -20.28 1.68 11.31
CA VAL A 88 -20.82 1.44 9.97
C VAL A 88 -20.50 0.04 9.50
N ILE A 89 -21.46 -0.57 8.80
CA ILE A 89 -21.30 -1.85 8.12
C ILE A 89 -21.44 -1.60 6.62
N THR A 90 -20.56 -2.18 5.82
CA THR A 90 -20.80 -2.25 4.37
C THR A 90 -20.35 -3.59 3.79
N ILE A 91 -20.69 -3.82 2.52
CA ILE A 91 -20.45 -5.09 1.84
C ILE A 91 -19.87 -4.90 0.43
N GLY A 92 -18.93 -5.78 0.07
CA GLY A 92 -18.25 -5.75 -1.22
C GLY A 92 -17.39 -6.99 -1.50
N GLY A 93 -16.67 -6.98 -2.63
CA GLY A 93 -15.58 -7.93 -2.89
C GLY A 93 -14.31 -7.58 -2.12
N ILE A 94 -13.35 -8.51 -2.10
CA ILE A 94 -12.02 -8.31 -1.48
C ILE A 94 -11.33 -7.03 -1.98
N GLN A 95 -11.48 -6.70 -3.27
CA GLN A 95 -10.91 -5.49 -3.86
C GLN A 95 -11.94 -4.36 -4.01
N SER A 96 -12.92 -4.28 -3.11
CA SER A 96 -14.00 -3.29 -3.21
C SER A 96 -13.50 -1.86 -2.96
N ASN A 97 -13.54 -1.03 -4.01
CA ASN A 97 -13.30 0.40 -3.88
C ASN A 97 -14.26 1.08 -2.89
N HIS A 98 -15.48 0.54 -2.73
CA HIS A 98 -16.45 1.06 -1.77
C HIS A 98 -16.09 0.71 -0.32
N ALA A 99 -15.67 -0.53 -0.06
CA ALA A 99 -15.30 -0.95 1.30
C ALA A 99 -14.15 -0.10 1.83
N ARG A 100 -13.09 0.06 1.03
CA ARG A 100 -11.98 0.96 1.33
C ARG A 100 -12.40 2.42 1.53
N ALA A 101 -13.25 2.98 0.65
CA ALA A 101 -13.69 4.36 0.80
C ALA A 101 -14.52 4.56 2.09
N THR A 102 -15.40 3.60 2.42
CA THR A 102 -16.18 3.62 3.65
C THR A 102 -15.29 3.50 4.89
N ALA A 103 -14.30 2.60 4.88
CA ALA A 103 -13.37 2.42 6.00
C ALA A 103 -12.55 3.67 6.30
N VAL A 104 -12.04 4.32 5.26
CA VAL A 104 -11.32 5.59 5.38
C VAL A 104 -12.25 6.69 5.92
N ALA A 105 -13.43 6.85 5.34
CA ALA A 105 -14.36 7.90 5.73
C ALA A 105 -14.88 7.70 7.17
N ALA A 106 -15.17 6.46 7.57
CA ALA A 106 -15.54 6.12 8.95
C ALA A 106 -14.45 6.54 9.94
N ARG A 107 -13.17 6.24 9.62
CA ARG A 107 -12.04 6.61 10.48
C ARG A 107 -11.91 8.12 10.64
N TYR A 108 -12.12 8.91 9.57
CA TYR A 108 -12.10 10.37 9.66
C TYR A 108 -13.16 10.94 10.59
N LEU A 109 -14.31 10.28 10.67
CA LEU A 109 -15.45 10.73 11.47
C LEU A 109 -15.54 10.06 12.85
N GLY A 110 -14.53 9.27 13.23
CA GLY A 110 -14.50 8.57 14.52
C GLY A 110 -15.49 7.41 14.63
N LEU A 111 -15.95 6.85 13.52
CA LEU A 111 -16.83 5.69 13.45
C LEU A 111 -16.03 4.39 13.35
N ASP A 112 -16.47 3.35 14.06
CA ASP A 112 -15.95 1.99 13.82
C ASP A 112 -16.45 1.45 12.47
N CYS A 113 -15.60 0.72 11.76
CA CYS A 113 -15.94 0.20 10.43
C CYS A 113 -15.87 -1.32 10.38
N HIS A 114 -16.95 -1.94 9.92
CA HIS A 114 -17.07 -3.37 9.70
C HIS A 114 -17.37 -3.66 8.22
N LEU A 115 -16.50 -4.47 7.61
CA LEU A 115 -16.55 -4.78 6.19
C LEU A 115 -16.94 -6.25 6.01
N VAL A 116 -18.07 -6.50 5.37
CA VAL A 116 -18.44 -7.84 4.91
C VAL A 116 -17.84 -8.04 3.51
N LEU A 117 -16.82 -8.89 3.41
CA LEU A 117 -16.10 -9.11 2.15
C LEU A 117 -16.37 -10.50 1.59
N ARG A 118 -16.87 -10.57 0.35
CA ARG A 118 -17.13 -11.84 -0.34
C ARG A 118 -15.85 -12.45 -0.90
N ASN A 119 -15.62 -13.72 -0.58
CA ASN A 119 -14.49 -14.51 -1.05
C ASN A 119 -14.95 -15.87 -1.62
N SER A 120 -14.06 -16.60 -2.27
CA SER A 120 -14.32 -17.99 -2.68
C SER A 120 -14.41 -18.90 -1.46
N ARG A 121 -15.20 -19.99 -1.56
CA ARG A 121 -15.39 -20.94 -0.45
C ARG A 121 -14.09 -21.45 0.16
N HIS A 122 -13.09 -21.74 -0.66
CA HIS A 122 -11.79 -22.26 -0.22
C HIS A 122 -10.93 -21.23 0.53
N LEU A 123 -11.24 -19.94 0.40
CA LEU A 123 -10.46 -18.84 0.98
C LEU A 123 -11.23 -18.08 2.06
N ALA A 124 -12.53 -18.33 2.23
CA ALA A 124 -13.37 -17.62 3.20
C ALA A 124 -12.94 -17.89 4.66
N ASP A 125 -12.37 -19.07 4.92
CA ASP A 125 -11.85 -19.47 6.24
C ASP A 125 -10.36 -19.10 6.44
N ALA A 126 -9.70 -18.56 5.42
CA ALA A 126 -8.28 -18.16 5.46
C ALA A 126 -8.13 -16.63 5.51
N ASP A 127 -6.95 -16.12 5.89
CA ASP A 127 -6.70 -14.67 5.83
C ASP A 127 -6.67 -14.20 4.35
N PRO A 128 -7.49 -13.20 3.95
CA PRO A 128 -7.55 -12.70 2.57
C PRO A 128 -6.31 -11.89 2.14
N GLY A 129 -5.33 -11.70 3.03
CA GLY A 129 -4.06 -11.06 2.72
C GLY A 129 -4.12 -9.53 2.79
N LEU A 130 -3.27 -8.87 1.99
CA LEU A 130 -2.98 -7.43 2.09
C LEU A 130 -2.76 -6.76 0.73
N VAL A 131 -3.34 -7.28 -0.35
CA VAL A 131 -3.14 -6.69 -1.69
C VAL A 131 -4.18 -5.61 -1.97
N GLY A 132 -3.76 -4.50 -2.59
CA GLY A 132 -4.67 -3.49 -3.15
C GLY A 132 -5.51 -2.75 -2.10
N ASN A 133 -6.84 -2.73 -2.30
CA ASN A 133 -7.77 -2.02 -1.41
C ASN A 133 -7.73 -2.56 0.03
N LEU A 134 -7.57 -3.88 0.19
CA LEU A 134 -7.57 -4.56 1.49
C LEU A 134 -6.43 -4.09 2.41
N LEU A 135 -5.29 -3.70 1.85
CA LEU A 135 -4.19 -3.12 2.61
C LEU A 135 -4.64 -1.86 3.35
N VAL A 136 -5.29 -0.96 2.62
CA VAL A 136 -5.74 0.33 3.15
C VAL A 136 -6.82 0.11 4.20
N GLU A 137 -7.78 -0.78 3.94
CA GLU A 137 -8.85 -1.15 4.86
C GLU A 137 -8.30 -1.61 6.22
N ARG A 138 -7.28 -2.47 6.22
CA ARG A 138 -6.64 -2.94 7.46
C ARG A 138 -5.78 -1.87 8.13
N LEU A 139 -5.05 -1.05 7.35
CA LEU A 139 -4.23 0.03 7.90
C LEU A 139 -5.07 1.08 8.66
N VAL A 140 -6.28 1.38 8.18
CA VAL A 140 -7.21 2.28 8.89
C VAL A 140 -7.99 1.58 10.01
N GLY A 141 -7.68 0.31 10.27
CA GLY A 141 -8.24 -0.47 11.37
C GLY A 141 -9.68 -0.93 11.17
N ALA A 142 -10.12 -1.19 9.93
CA ALA A 142 -11.43 -1.78 9.68
C ALA A 142 -11.48 -3.26 10.06
N HIS A 143 -12.62 -3.71 10.57
CA HIS A 143 -12.88 -5.12 10.88
C HIS A 143 -13.37 -5.86 9.64
N VAL A 144 -12.67 -6.93 9.25
CA VAL A 144 -13.03 -7.73 8.07
C VAL A 144 -13.79 -8.99 8.48
N TRP A 145 -14.97 -9.17 7.89
CA TRP A 145 -15.83 -10.33 8.03
C TRP A 145 -15.97 -11.00 6.66
N GLN A 146 -15.51 -12.24 6.51
CA GLN A 146 -15.58 -12.93 5.23
C GLN A 146 -16.88 -13.71 5.09
N VAL A 147 -17.42 -13.70 3.87
CA VAL A 147 -18.56 -14.53 3.46
C VAL A 147 -18.25 -15.18 2.11
N THR A 148 -18.85 -16.32 1.84
CA THR A 148 -18.72 -16.99 0.55
C THR A 148 -19.59 -16.32 -0.53
N LYS A 149 -19.24 -16.53 -1.80
CA LYS A 149 -20.08 -16.06 -2.93
C LYS A 149 -21.47 -16.70 -2.90
N GLU A 150 -21.56 -17.95 -2.46
CA GLU A 150 -22.80 -18.72 -2.35
C GLU A 150 -23.72 -18.15 -1.25
N GLU A 151 -23.17 -17.80 -0.08
CA GLU A 151 -23.92 -17.13 0.98
C GLU A 151 -24.42 -15.75 0.54
N TYR A 152 -23.55 -14.99 -0.15
CA TYR A 152 -23.94 -13.71 -0.73
C TYR A 152 -25.07 -13.88 -1.74
N GLY A 153 -24.99 -14.87 -2.63
CA GLY A 153 -26.04 -15.16 -3.61
C GLY A 153 -27.36 -15.63 -2.98
N ARG A 154 -27.29 -16.38 -1.87
CA ARG A 154 -28.48 -16.92 -1.18
C ARG A 154 -29.21 -15.89 -0.34
N PHE A 155 -28.49 -15.07 0.43
CA PHE A 155 -29.09 -14.15 1.40
C PHE A 155 -29.15 -12.71 0.89
N GLY A 156 -28.30 -12.34 -0.07
CA GLY A 156 -28.16 -10.96 -0.53
C GLY A 156 -27.40 -10.08 0.46
N GLY A 157 -26.91 -8.94 -0.05
CA GLY A 157 -26.03 -8.09 0.75
C GLY A 157 -26.72 -7.34 1.89
N ALA A 158 -27.98 -6.96 1.71
CA ALA A 158 -28.75 -6.29 2.76
C ALA A 158 -28.96 -7.20 3.98
N ALA A 159 -29.42 -8.44 3.76
CA ALA A 159 -29.68 -9.37 4.85
C ALA A 159 -28.40 -9.78 5.61
N LEU A 160 -27.27 -9.92 4.90
CA LEU A 160 -25.98 -10.18 5.54
C LEU A 160 -25.50 -9.00 6.40
N GLY A 161 -25.69 -7.77 5.90
CA GLY A 161 -25.41 -6.55 6.66
C GLY A 161 -26.23 -6.48 7.95
N GLU A 162 -27.54 -6.73 7.86
CA GLU A 162 -28.44 -6.72 9.03
C GLU A 162 -28.12 -7.82 10.05
N ARG A 163 -27.77 -9.03 9.59
CA ARG A 163 -27.34 -10.11 10.50
C ARG A 163 -26.09 -9.73 11.29
N LEU A 164 -25.12 -9.08 10.63
CA LEU A 164 -23.94 -8.58 11.32
C LEU A 164 -24.29 -7.42 12.26
N ALA A 165 -25.21 -6.55 11.86
CA ALA A 165 -25.69 -5.46 12.69
C ALA A 165 -26.31 -5.97 14.00
N GLU A 166 -27.20 -6.96 13.91
CA GLU A 166 -27.83 -7.60 15.07
C GLU A 166 -26.79 -8.24 15.99
N LYS A 167 -25.82 -8.96 15.42
CA LYS A 167 -24.71 -9.56 16.17
C LYS A 167 -23.88 -8.51 16.93
N LEU A 168 -23.52 -7.41 16.28
CA LEU A 168 -22.73 -6.34 16.90
C LEU A 168 -23.52 -5.61 17.99
N ARG A 169 -24.82 -5.40 17.80
CA ARG A 169 -25.72 -4.88 18.85
C ARG A 169 -25.74 -5.81 20.06
N SER A 170 -25.92 -7.12 19.86
CA SER A 170 -26.06 -8.07 20.96
C SER A 170 -24.76 -8.36 21.71
N GLU A 171 -23.63 -8.49 21.00
CA GLU A 171 -22.37 -8.92 21.59
C GLU A 171 -21.52 -7.75 22.11
N ARG A 172 -21.63 -6.58 21.48
CA ARG A 172 -20.74 -5.42 21.74
C ARG A 172 -21.49 -4.15 22.13
N GLY A 173 -22.83 -4.15 22.11
CA GLY A 173 -23.63 -2.98 22.41
C GLY A 173 -23.49 -1.84 21.40
N LEU A 174 -22.96 -2.11 20.20
CA LEU A 174 -22.78 -1.11 19.14
C LEU A 174 -24.10 -0.79 18.43
N ASN A 175 -24.21 0.40 17.87
CA ASN A 175 -25.32 0.84 17.02
C ASN A 175 -24.88 1.07 15.56
N PRO A 176 -24.70 0.01 14.77
CA PRO A 176 -24.19 0.12 13.40
C PRO A 176 -25.24 0.64 12.40
N PHE A 177 -24.76 1.44 11.45
CA PHE A 177 -25.49 1.84 10.24
C PHE A 177 -25.07 0.99 9.04
N VAL A 178 -26.03 0.35 8.36
CA VAL A 178 -25.76 -0.54 7.22
C VAL A 178 -25.79 0.24 5.91
N ILE A 179 -24.64 0.35 5.26
CA ILE A 179 -24.48 1.00 3.94
C ILE A 179 -24.55 -0.07 2.84
N PRO A 180 -25.51 0.05 1.89
CA PRO A 180 -25.68 -0.95 0.83
C PRO A 180 -24.50 -0.97 -0.15
N VAL A 181 -24.43 -2.03 -0.96
CA VAL A 181 -23.35 -2.25 -1.92
C VAL A 181 -23.09 -1.02 -2.78
N GLY A 182 -21.83 -0.56 -2.77
CA GLY A 182 -21.38 0.58 -3.55
C GLY A 182 -21.98 1.93 -3.12
N GLY A 183 -22.57 2.01 -1.92
CA GLY A 183 -23.28 3.18 -1.40
C GLY A 183 -24.49 3.56 -2.24
N SER A 184 -25.12 2.58 -2.89
CA SER A 184 -26.22 2.83 -3.83
C SER A 184 -27.55 2.77 -3.10
N SER A 185 -27.91 3.91 -2.51
CA SER A 185 -29.22 4.18 -1.92
C SER A 185 -29.76 5.49 -2.48
N SER A 186 -31.05 5.76 -2.27
CA SER A 186 -31.66 7.03 -2.64
C SER A 186 -30.90 8.23 -2.04
N MET A 187 -30.44 8.12 -0.79
CA MET A 187 -29.58 9.13 -0.16
C MET A 187 -28.21 9.25 -0.84
N GLY A 188 -27.56 8.12 -1.14
CA GLY A 188 -26.23 8.11 -1.78
C GLY A 188 -26.23 8.67 -3.21
N CYS A 189 -27.37 8.67 -3.90
CA CYS A 189 -27.50 9.23 -5.26
C CYS A 189 -27.31 10.76 -5.29
N TRP A 190 -27.60 11.45 -4.18
CA TRP A 190 -27.40 12.91 -4.06
C TRP A 190 -25.96 13.34 -4.31
N GLY A 191 -24.98 12.48 -4.00
CA GLY A 191 -23.58 12.73 -4.35
C GLY A 191 -23.33 12.98 -5.84
N TYR A 192 -24.09 12.30 -6.71
CA TYR A 192 -23.98 12.45 -8.16
C TYR A 192 -24.98 13.43 -8.76
N VAL A 193 -26.08 13.72 -8.06
CA VAL A 193 -26.91 14.91 -8.35
C VAL A 193 -26.07 16.18 -8.19
N GLU A 194 -25.30 16.28 -7.10
CA GLU A 194 -24.35 17.39 -6.89
C GLU A 194 -23.23 17.42 -7.91
N MET A 195 -22.72 16.26 -8.33
CA MET A 195 -21.73 16.21 -9.41
C MET A 195 -22.31 16.79 -10.71
N MET A 196 -23.59 16.53 -11.02
CA MET A 196 -24.24 17.12 -12.20
C MET A 196 -24.41 18.64 -12.07
N HIS A 197 -24.67 19.17 -10.87
CA HIS A 197 -24.68 20.61 -10.65
C HIS A 197 -23.29 21.24 -10.77
N GLU A 198 -22.25 20.57 -10.25
CA GLU A 198 -20.85 20.94 -10.50
C GLU A 198 -20.54 20.92 -12.00
N LEU A 199 -21.00 19.89 -12.72
CA LEU A 199 -20.76 19.70 -14.14
C LEU A 199 -21.41 20.79 -14.97
N GLU A 200 -22.66 21.14 -14.69
CA GLU A 200 -23.42 22.22 -15.35
C GLU A 200 -22.60 23.51 -15.45
N GLN A 201 -21.95 23.90 -14.34
CA GLN A 201 -21.10 25.08 -14.28
C GLN A 201 -19.80 24.90 -15.07
N GLN A 202 -19.21 23.70 -15.02
CA GLN A 202 -17.95 23.42 -15.70
C GLN A 202 -18.11 23.34 -17.22
N ILE A 203 -19.21 22.81 -17.74
CA ILE A 203 -19.38 22.54 -19.19
C ILE A 203 -20.21 23.57 -19.94
N ALA A 204 -20.71 24.60 -19.25
CA ALA A 204 -21.50 25.66 -19.85
C ALA A 204 -20.81 26.23 -21.11
N GLY A 205 -21.51 26.20 -22.24
CA GLY A 205 -21.01 26.71 -23.53
C GLY A 205 -19.94 25.85 -24.22
N GLN A 206 -19.57 24.69 -23.70
CA GLN A 206 -18.50 23.85 -24.27
C GLN A 206 -18.97 22.81 -25.31
N GLY A 207 -20.28 22.65 -25.49
CA GLY A 207 -20.87 21.81 -26.54
C GLY A 207 -20.71 20.29 -26.35
N PHE A 208 -20.68 19.80 -25.11
CA PHE A 208 -20.69 18.36 -24.85
C PHE A 208 -22.02 17.73 -25.29
N THR A 209 -21.94 16.53 -25.88
CA THR A 209 -23.11 15.83 -26.43
C THR A 209 -23.42 14.53 -25.68
N ASP A 210 -22.41 13.88 -25.11
CA ASP A 210 -22.53 12.56 -24.51
C ASP A 210 -21.71 12.49 -23.22
N ILE A 211 -22.17 11.69 -22.25
CA ILE A 211 -21.46 11.35 -21.01
C ILE A 211 -21.39 9.83 -20.89
N ALA A 212 -20.21 9.30 -20.59
CA ALA A 212 -19.95 7.87 -20.54
C ALA A 212 -19.28 7.46 -19.23
N MET A 213 -19.65 6.32 -18.67
CA MET A 213 -19.06 5.82 -17.42
C MET A 213 -19.32 4.34 -17.15
N ALA A 214 -18.57 3.78 -16.20
CA ALA A 214 -18.82 2.44 -15.67
C ALA A 214 -20.07 2.40 -14.77
N CYS A 215 -20.93 1.41 -14.98
CA CYS A 215 -22.09 1.10 -14.16
C CYS A 215 -21.85 -0.21 -13.39
N GLY A 216 -21.56 -0.07 -12.09
CA GLY A 216 -21.44 -1.18 -11.15
C GLY A 216 -22.74 -1.34 -10.38
N SER A 217 -22.80 -0.84 -9.15
CA SER A 217 -23.98 -0.93 -8.28
C SER A 217 -25.13 0.04 -8.62
N GLY A 218 -25.16 0.66 -9.81
CA GLY A 218 -26.27 1.54 -10.26
C GLY A 218 -26.34 2.97 -9.68
N GLY A 219 -25.99 3.22 -8.41
CA GLY A 219 -26.28 4.53 -7.78
C GLY A 219 -25.54 5.76 -8.36
N THR A 220 -24.40 5.56 -9.04
CA THR A 220 -23.74 6.67 -9.77
C THR A 220 -24.51 7.00 -11.05
N THR A 221 -25.00 5.98 -11.75
CA THR A 221 -25.91 6.09 -12.90
C THR A 221 -27.20 6.79 -12.55
N ALA A 222 -27.84 6.39 -11.45
CA ALA A 222 -29.07 7.04 -10.99
C ALA A 222 -28.89 8.56 -10.79
N GLY A 223 -27.86 8.99 -10.05
CA GLY A 223 -27.62 10.41 -9.79
C GLY A 223 -27.28 11.22 -11.04
N ILE A 224 -26.48 10.65 -11.96
CA ILE A 224 -26.12 11.31 -13.22
C ILE A 224 -27.30 11.40 -14.18
N ALA A 225 -28.04 10.31 -14.35
CA ALA A 225 -29.20 10.24 -15.23
C ALA A 225 -30.29 11.21 -14.76
N LEU A 226 -30.61 11.18 -13.46
CA LEU A 226 -31.57 12.11 -12.86
C LEU A 226 -31.10 13.56 -12.94
N GLY A 227 -29.84 13.83 -12.60
CA GLY A 227 -29.29 15.18 -12.65
C GLY A 227 -29.31 15.76 -14.06
N ASN A 228 -28.89 14.98 -15.06
CA ASN A 228 -28.94 15.38 -16.48
C ASN A 228 -30.38 15.64 -16.96
N HIS A 229 -31.34 14.81 -16.54
CA HIS A 229 -32.76 14.96 -16.89
C HIS A 229 -33.36 16.23 -16.28
N LEU A 230 -33.12 16.48 -14.99
CA LEU A 230 -33.69 17.62 -14.27
C LEU A 230 -33.01 18.95 -14.59
N SER A 231 -31.70 18.95 -14.81
CA SER A 231 -30.96 20.18 -15.16
C SER A 231 -31.20 20.62 -16.61
N GLY A 232 -31.74 19.74 -17.45
CA GLY A 232 -31.99 20.03 -18.86
C GLY A 232 -30.72 20.14 -19.70
N LEU A 233 -29.60 19.54 -19.26
CA LEU A 233 -28.33 19.56 -20.03
C LEU A 233 -28.44 18.79 -21.35
N GLY A 234 -29.37 17.85 -21.45
CA GLY A 234 -29.67 17.15 -22.71
C GLY A 234 -28.55 16.23 -23.21
N LEU A 235 -27.63 15.81 -22.33
CA LEU A 235 -26.54 14.89 -22.69
C LEU A 235 -27.09 13.47 -22.89
N ARG A 236 -26.51 12.73 -23.83
CA ARG A 236 -26.76 11.29 -23.95
C ARG A 236 -25.94 10.54 -22.90
N VAL A 237 -26.61 9.84 -21.99
CA VAL A 237 -25.96 9.13 -20.88
C VAL A 237 -25.72 7.67 -21.26
N HIS A 238 -24.46 7.25 -21.31
CA HIS A 238 -24.01 5.90 -21.62
C HIS A 238 -23.44 5.22 -20.36
N ALA A 239 -24.15 4.22 -19.85
CA ALA A 239 -23.78 3.49 -18.65
C ALA A 239 -23.31 2.07 -18.97
N TYR A 240 -22.00 1.84 -18.92
CA TYR A 240 -21.39 0.56 -19.25
C TYR A 240 -21.45 -0.40 -18.07
N GLY A 241 -22.41 -1.33 -18.09
CA GLY A 241 -22.65 -2.34 -17.07
C GLY A 241 -21.50 -3.33 -16.91
N VAL A 242 -20.90 -3.43 -15.73
CA VAL A 242 -19.71 -4.28 -15.48
C VAL A 242 -19.98 -5.53 -14.63
N CYS A 243 -21.20 -5.68 -14.12
CA CYS A 243 -21.58 -6.82 -13.28
C CYS A 243 -22.88 -7.50 -13.72
N ASP A 244 -23.92 -6.72 -14.03
CA ASP A 244 -25.26 -7.21 -14.33
C ASP A 244 -25.69 -6.83 -15.75
N ASP A 245 -26.93 -7.18 -16.12
CA ASP A 245 -27.51 -6.93 -17.44
C ASP A 245 -28.37 -5.66 -17.47
N GLU A 246 -28.66 -5.18 -18.68
CA GLU A 246 -29.39 -3.91 -18.88
C GLU A 246 -30.74 -3.83 -18.15
N PRO A 247 -31.63 -4.85 -18.20
CA PRO A 247 -32.92 -4.80 -17.50
C PRO A 247 -32.77 -4.61 -15.98
N TYR A 248 -31.77 -5.26 -15.38
CA TYR A 248 -31.48 -5.10 -13.95
C TYR A 248 -31.13 -3.65 -13.60
N PHE A 249 -30.32 -2.99 -14.43
CA PHE A 249 -29.94 -1.60 -14.16
C PHE A 249 -31.11 -0.63 -14.27
N TYR A 250 -32.03 -0.85 -15.22
CA TYR A 250 -33.23 -0.02 -15.32
C TYR A 250 -34.11 -0.19 -14.08
N GLU A 251 -34.46 -1.43 -13.71
CA GLU A 251 -35.28 -1.71 -12.53
C GLU A 251 -34.65 -1.20 -11.23
N PHE A 252 -33.34 -1.43 -11.05
CA PHE A 252 -32.63 -1.00 -9.86
C PHE A 252 -32.55 0.53 -9.75
N VAL A 253 -32.28 1.23 -10.86
CA VAL A 253 -32.26 2.69 -10.88
C VAL A 253 -33.67 3.25 -10.64
N ASP A 254 -34.72 2.70 -11.25
CA ASP A 254 -36.10 3.13 -10.99
C ASP A 254 -36.47 3.01 -9.51
N GLY A 255 -36.06 1.93 -8.84
CA GLY A 255 -36.25 1.78 -7.39
C GLY A 255 -35.53 2.86 -6.58
N LEU A 256 -34.29 3.22 -6.94
CA LEU A 256 -33.56 4.30 -6.29
C LEU A 256 -34.24 5.66 -6.50
N LEU A 257 -34.68 5.95 -7.73
CA LEU A 257 -35.39 7.18 -8.09
C LEU A 257 -36.72 7.29 -7.34
N ALA A 258 -37.50 6.21 -7.27
CA ALA A 258 -38.72 6.15 -6.48
C ALA A 258 -38.46 6.51 -5.01
N GLY A 259 -37.40 5.95 -4.40
CA GLY A 259 -37.01 6.26 -3.02
C GLY A 259 -36.50 7.70 -2.81
N MET A 260 -36.06 8.38 -3.88
CA MET A 260 -35.75 9.82 -3.83
C MET A 260 -37.00 10.71 -3.95
N GLY A 261 -38.18 10.12 -4.17
CA GLY A 261 -39.37 10.85 -4.58
C GLY A 261 -39.24 11.41 -6.00
N ALA A 262 -38.41 10.78 -6.84
CA ALA A 262 -38.13 11.12 -8.23
C ALA A 262 -38.67 10.04 -9.19
N GLY A 263 -39.72 9.30 -8.79
CA GLY A 263 -40.33 8.27 -9.62
C GLY A 263 -40.97 8.85 -10.89
N ARG A 264 -41.33 7.96 -11.83
CA ARG A 264 -41.88 8.33 -13.15
C ARG A 264 -43.01 9.35 -13.10
N GLU A 265 -43.89 9.28 -12.10
CA GLU A 265 -45.01 10.22 -11.94
C GLU A 265 -44.58 11.65 -11.61
N VAL A 266 -43.40 11.81 -11.00
CA VAL A 266 -42.85 13.11 -10.57
C VAL A 266 -41.99 13.72 -11.67
N VAL A 267 -41.10 12.92 -12.26
CA VAL A 267 -40.08 13.42 -13.21
C VAL A 267 -40.45 13.18 -14.68
N GLY A 268 -41.52 12.42 -14.95
CA GLY A 268 -42.06 12.18 -16.29
C GLY A 268 -41.28 11.18 -17.15
N ALA A 269 -40.25 10.52 -16.60
CA ALA A 269 -39.44 9.53 -17.28
C ALA A 269 -39.05 8.39 -16.34
N ASP A 270 -38.80 7.20 -16.90
CA ASP A 270 -38.17 6.08 -16.22
C ASP A 270 -36.66 6.03 -16.52
N ALA A 271 -35.96 5.12 -15.87
CA ALA A 271 -34.53 4.89 -16.05
C ALA A 271 -34.14 4.72 -17.53
N ALA A 272 -34.92 3.95 -18.30
CA ALA A 272 -34.66 3.70 -19.72
C ALA A 272 -34.82 4.96 -20.60
N GLY A 273 -35.68 5.89 -20.19
CA GLY A 273 -35.80 7.22 -20.81
C GLY A 273 -34.66 8.18 -20.47
N MET A 274 -33.94 7.97 -19.36
CA MET A 274 -32.88 8.89 -18.90
C MET A 274 -31.47 8.47 -19.29
N PHE A 275 -31.20 7.17 -19.45
CA PHE A 275 -29.88 6.69 -19.85
C PHE A 275 -29.95 5.38 -20.65
N ARG A 276 -28.88 5.11 -21.40
CA ARG A 276 -28.67 3.85 -22.10
C ARG A 276 -27.72 2.96 -21.30
N ALA A 277 -28.22 1.85 -20.78
CA ALA A 277 -27.37 0.78 -20.27
C ALA A 277 -26.69 0.07 -21.46
N VAL A 278 -25.41 -0.25 -21.32
CA VAL A 278 -24.63 -0.98 -22.33
C VAL A 278 -23.92 -2.13 -21.65
N GLN A 279 -24.02 -3.34 -22.19
CA GLN A 279 -23.32 -4.49 -21.61
C GLN A 279 -21.80 -4.40 -21.82
N ALA A 280 -21.03 -4.39 -20.73
CA ALA A 280 -19.57 -4.32 -20.72
C ALA A 280 -18.92 -5.26 -19.67
N LYS A 281 -19.65 -6.25 -19.12
CA LYS A 281 -19.13 -7.16 -18.09
C LYS A 281 -18.05 -8.12 -18.59
N GLY A 282 -17.96 -8.32 -19.91
CA GLY A 282 -16.90 -9.13 -20.50
C GLY A 282 -16.97 -10.60 -20.07
N ALA A 283 -15.92 -11.11 -19.42
CA ALA A 283 -15.88 -12.46 -18.86
C ALA A 283 -16.69 -12.63 -17.56
N GLY A 284 -17.18 -11.52 -16.99
CA GLY A 284 -17.91 -11.47 -15.72
C GLY A 284 -17.33 -10.43 -14.76
N TYR A 285 -18.00 -10.23 -13.63
CA TYR A 285 -17.56 -9.26 -12.63
C TYR A 285 -16.17 -9.61 -12.07
N ALA A 286 -15.26 -8.63 -12.08
CA ALA A 286 -13.87 -8.74 -11.65
C ALA A 286 -13.00 -9.81 -12.37
N LEU A 287 -13.51 -10.36 -13.48
CA LEU A 287 -12.78 -11.21 -14.41
C LEU A 287 -12.44 -10.37 -15.65
N SER A 288 -11.15 -10.25 -15.95
CA SER A 288 -10.67 -9.43 -17.06
C SER A 288 -10.29 -10.29 -18.25
N ARG A 289 -10.64 -9.86 -19.45
CA ARG A 289 -10.16 -10.43 -20.71
C ARG A 289 -8.80 -9.84 -21.09
N GLU A 290 -8.07 -10.52 -21.97
CA GLU A 290 -6.74 -10.09 -22.39
C GLU A 290 -6.78 -8.77 -23.19
N ASP A 291 -7.77 -8.60 -24.07
CA ASP A 291 -8.01 -7.37 -24.83
C ASP A 291 -8.40 -6.18 -23.93
N GLU A 292 -9.21 -6.43 -22.89
CA GLU A 292 -9.54 -5.43 -21.87
C GLU A 292 -8.28 -4.95 -21.13
N LEU A 293 -7.40 -5.87 -20.74
CA LEU A 293 -6.15 -5.54 -20.04
C LEU A 293 -5.13 -4.86 -20.97
N ALA A 294 -5.05 -5.28 -22.23
CA ALA A 294 -4.21 -4.66 -23.24
C ALA A 294 -4.62 -3.20 -23.48
N LEU A 295 -5.93 -2.92 -23.59
CA LEU A 295 -6.42 -1.54 -23.70
C LEU A 295 -6.05 -0.71 -22.47
N VAL A 296 -6.17 -1.26 -21.26
CA VAL A 296 -5.78 -0.56 -20.03
C VAL A 296 -4.29 -0.18 -20.07
N ALA A 297 -3.42 -1.10 -20.50
CA ALA A 297 -2.00 -0.85 -20.66
C ALA A 297 -1.71 0.21 -21.75
N ASP A 298 -2.38 0.12 -22.91
CA ASP A 298 -2.22 1.06 -24.02
C ASP A 298 -2.65 2.48 -23.63
N VAL A 299 -3.81 2.62 -22.99
CA VAL A 299 -4.31 3.91 -22.49
C VAL A 299 -3.34 4.51 -21.49
N ALA A 300 -2.85 3.71 -20.53
CA ALA A 300 -1.90 4.17 -19.54
C ALA A 300 -0.58 4.62 -20.19
N ALA A 301 -0.06 3.87 -21.15
CA ALA A 301 1.16 4.20 -21.87
C ALA A 301 1.01 5.44 -22.76
N ALA A 302 -0.14 5.64 -23.38
CA ALA A 302 -0.39 6.74 -24.31
C ALA A 302 -0.72 8.06 -23.60
N THR A 303 -1.47 8.02 -22.48
CA THR A 303 -2.03 9.24 -21.88
C THR A 303 -1.60 9.47 -20.42
N GLY A 304 -0.91 8.52 -19.78
CA GLY A 304 -0.60 8.58 -18.35
C GLY A 304 -1.82 8.42 -17.43
N ILE A 305 -3.00 8.10 -17.98
CA ILE A 305 -4.23 7.88 -17.20
C ILE A 305 -4.36 6.38 -16.95
N ILE A 306 -4.43 6.00 -15.68
CA ILE A 306 -4.51 4.59 -15.28
C ILE A 306 -5.96 4.22 -15.01
N LEU A 307 -6.50 3.34 -15.84
CA LEU A 307 -7.83 2.75 -15.65
C LEU A 307 -7.74 1.48 -14.82
N ASP A 308 -8.76 1.19 -14.03
CA ASP A 308 -8.85 -0.09 -13.31
C ASP A 308 -9.47 -1.19 -14.21
N PRO A 309 -9.02 -2.44 -14.07
CA PRO A 309 -9.44 -3.54 -14.93
C PRO A 309 -10.85 -4.10 -14.61
N VAL A 310 -11.48 -3.66 -13.52
CA VAL A 310 -12.81 -4.15 -13.07
C VAL A 310 -13.95 -3.23 -13.51
N TYR A 311 -13.73 -1.90 -13.53
CA TYR A 311 -14.76 -0.90 -13.81
C TYR A 311 -14.39 -0.01 -14.99
N THR A 312 -13.40 0.88 -14.82
CA THR A 312 -13.16 1.98 -15.77
C THR A 312 -12.52 1.50 -17.06
N GLY A 313 -11.64 0.49 -17.00
CA GLY A 313 -11.07 -0.18 -18.15
C GLY A 313 -12.14 -0.84 -19.02
N LYS A 314 -13.08 -1.55 -18.40
CA LYS A 314 -14.21 -2.18 -19.12
C LYS A 314 -15.14 -1.17 -19.77
N ALA A 315 -15.43 -0.07 -19.08
CA ALA A 315 -16.26 0.99 -19.64
C ALA A 315 -15.60 1.68 -20.84
N VAL A 316 -14.30 1.98 -20.75
CA VAL A 316 -13.55 2.56 -21.88
C VAL A 316 -13.40 1.55 -23.00
N HIS A 317 -13.21 0.27 -22.70
CA HIS A 317 -13.21 -0.80 -23.69
C HIS A 317 -14.53 -0.87 -24.45
N GLY A 318 -15.67 -0.86 -23.75
CA GLY A 318 -16.99 -0.81 -24.36
C GLY A 318 -17.16 0.44 -25.24
N LEU A 319 -16.82 1.62 -24.71
CA LEU A 319 -16.95 2.90 -25.43
C LEU A 319 -16.13 2.93 -26.71
N VAL A 320 -14.84 2.59 -26.63
CA VAL A 320 -13.94 2.58 -27.78
C VAL A 320 -14.35 1.50 -28.79
N SER A 321 -14.85 0.35 -28.34
CA SER A 321 -15.35 -0.70 -29.23
C SER A 321 -16.57 -0.23 -30.02
N GLU A 322 -17.53 0.46 -29.38
CA GLU A 322 -18.68 1.05 -30.07
C GLU A 322 -18.26 2.15 -31.06
N MET A 323 -17.30 2.98 -30.67
CA MET A 323 -16.74 4.03 -31.53
C MET A 323 -16.06 3.44 -32.78
N ARG A 324 -15.32 2.34 -32.63
CA ARG A 324 -14.67 1.63 -33.74
C ARG A 324 -15.66 0.89 -34.63
N ALA A 325 -16.72 0.33 -34.05
CA ALA A 325 -17.73 -0.40 -34.81
C ALA A 325 -18.59 0.53 -35.69
N ALA A 326 -18.83 1.77 -35.26
CA ALA A 326 -19.67 2.72 -35.98
C ALA A 326 -19.12 4.17 -35.95
N PRO A 327 -17.93 4.43 -36.53
CA PRO A 327 -17.24 5.71 -36.39
C PRO A 327 -18.04 6.92 -36.86
N GLU A 328 -18.83 6.77 -37.93
CA GLU A 328 -19.67 7.86 -38.45
C GLU A 328 -20.75 8.32 -37.47
N GLN A 329 -21.22 7.44 -36.57
CA GLN A 329 -22.20 7.84 -35.54
C GLN A 329 -21.61 8.78 -34.50
N TRP A 330 -20.28 8.74 -34.32
CA TRP A 330 -19.54 9.52 -33.32
C TRP A 330 -18.89 10.79 -33.89
N ARG A 331 -18.98 10.99 -35.20
CA ARG A 331 -18.46 12.19 -35.86
C ARG A 331 -19.17 13.45 -35.36
N GLY A 332 -18.39 14.45 -34.96
CA GLY A 332 -18.87 15.71 -34.39
C GLY A 332 -19.36 15.61 -32.94
N ARG A 333 -19.26 14.42 -32.31
CA ARG A 333 -19.61 14.26 -30.89
C ARG A 333 -18.46 14.70 -29.99
N LYS A 334 -18.84 15.24 -28.84
CA LYS A 334 -17.92 15.60 -27.76
C LYS A 334 -18.34 14.85 -26.51
N VAL A 335 -17.58 13.81 -26.20
CA VAL A 335 -17.89 12.81 -25.19
C VAL A 335 -17.12 13.11 -23.92
N LEU A 336 -17.81 13.16 -22.78
CA LEU A 336 -17.20 13.26 -21.47
C LEU A 336 -17.18 11.90 -20.76
N PHE A 337 -16.01 11.32 -20.56
CA PHE A 337 -15.86 10.11 -19.76
C PHE A 337 -15.68 10.45 -18.28
N ILE A 338 -16.49 9.85 -17.40
CA ILE A 338 -16.38 10.03 -15.95
C ILE A 338 -15.45 8.97 -15.37
N HIS A 339 -14.23 9.36 -15.03
CA HIS A 339 -13.28 8.45 -14.40
C HIS A 339 -13.63 8.26 -12.93
N THR A 340 -14.28 7.14 -12.63
CA THR A 340 -14.79 6.85 -11.28
C THR A 340 -13.75 6.31 -10.28
N GLY A 341 -12.46 6.37 -10.62
CA GLY A 341 -11.35 5.82 -9.82
C GLY A 341 -11.15 4.32 -9.99
N GLY A 342 -10.60 3.68 -8.95
CA GLY A 342 -10.41 2.23 -8.88
C GLY A 342 -8.96 1.74 -8.90
N LEU A 343 -7.98 2.65 -8.95
CA LEU A 343 -6.56 2.36 -9.13
C LEU A 343 -6.04 1.16 -8.31
N LEU A 344 -6.37 1.07 -7.03
CA LEU A 344 -5.86 0.01 -6.15
C LEU A 344 -6.35 -1.40 -6.53
N GLY A 345 -7.48 -1.51 -7.24
CA GLY A 345 -7.97 -2.79 -7.75
C GLY A 345 -7.05 -3.40 -8.80
N MET A 346 -6.17 -2.62 -9.42
CA MET A 346 -5.18 -3.09 -10.39
C MET A 346 -4.17 -4.07 -9.78
N TYR A 347 -3.80 -3.90 -8.51
CA TYR A 347 -2.76 -4.72 -7.88
C TYR A 347 -3.17 -6.21 -7.77
N ASP A 348 -4.47 -6.50 -7.76
CA ASP A 348 -5.00 -7.87 -7.84
C ASP A 348 -4.74 -8.52 -9.21
N LYS A 349 -4.53 -7.71 -10.25
CA LYS A 349 -4.31 -8.14 -11.64
C LYS A 349 -2.85 -8.04 -12.08
N ALA A 350 -1.92 -7.76 -11.16
CA ALA A 350 -0.51 -7.54 -11.48
C ALA A 350 0.10 -8.69 -12.29
N ALA A 351 -0.17 -9.95 -11.92
CA ALA A 351 0.33 -11.12 -12.64
C ALA A 351 -0.22 -11.23 -14.08
N GLN A 352 -1.47 -10.81 -14.30
CA GLN A 352 -2.07 -10.82 -15.65
C GLN A 352 -1.59 -9.64 -16.51
N LEU A 353 -1.23 -8.52 -15.88
CA LEU A 353 -0.67 -7.35 -16.56
C LEU A 353 0.82 -7.50 -16.86
N GLN A 354 1.53 -8.35 -16.12
CA GLN A 354 2.96 -8.57 -16.27
C GLN A 354 3.40 -8.82 -17.72
N PRO A 355 2.84 -9.79 -18.48
CA PRO A 355 3.28 -10.03 -19.86
C PRO A 355 3.04 -8.80 -20.77
N LEU A 356 1.91 -8.11 -20.59
CA LEU A 356 1.53 -6.93 -21.41
C LEU A 356 2.47 -5.74 -21.18
N VAL A 357 3.02 -5.59 -19.97
CA VAL A 357 3.93 -4.51 -19.62
C VAL A 357 5.39 -4.89 -19.88
N GLU A 358 5.77 -6.17 -19.72
CA GLU A 358 7.13 -6.67 -19.96
C GLU A 358 7.54 -6.67 -21.42
N GLU A 359 6.59 -6.87 -22.34
CA GLU A 359 6.84 -6.73 -23.79
C GLU A 359 7.44 -5.36 -24.15
N SER A 360 7.22 -4.32 -23.33
CA SER A 360 7.77 -2.99 -23.55
C SER A 360 9.31 -2.88 -23.36
N ARG A 361 10.00 -3.87 -22.76
CA ARG A 361 11.47 -3.92 -22.51
C ARG A 361 12.12 -2.58 -22.11
N ARG A 362 11.43 -1.74 -21.34
CA ARG A 362 11.95 -0.42 -20.90
C ARG A 362 12.84 -0.48 -19.66
N ALA A 363 12.85 -1.61 -18.95
CA ALA A 363 13.74 -1.84 -17.82
C ALA A 363 15.08 -2.40 -18.32
N GLN A 364 16.11 -1.57 -18.32
CA GLN A 364 17.48 -2.01 -18.64
C GLN A 364 18.40 -1.64 -17.49
N ARG A 365 19.27 -2.58 -17.11
CA ARG A 365 20.33 -2.28 -16.15
C ARG A 365 21.31 -1.31 -16.79
N LEU A 366 21.38 -0.08 -16.26
CA LEU A 366 22.44 0.85 -16.62
C LEU A 366 23.80 0.24 -16.22
N THR A 367 24.60 -0.14 -17.21
CA THR A 367 25.94 -0.68 -16.97
C THR A 367 26.93 0.48 -16.93
N VAL A 368 27.39 0.83 -15.73
CA VAL A 368 28.41 1.86 -15.52
C VAL A 368 29.78 1.19 -15.49
N THR A 369 30.51 1.22 -16.60
CA THR A 369 31.92 0.83 -16.63
C THR A 369 32.78 1.94 -16.04
N MET A 370 33.46 1.67 -14.92
CA MET A 370 34.52 2.56 -14.45
C MET A 370 35.70 2.48 -15.42
N GLN A 371 35.94 3.54 -16.19
CA GLN A 371 37.23 3.71 -16.85
C GLN A 371 38.28 3.89 -15.75
N ALA A 372 39.03 2.82 -15.47
CA ALA A 372 40.28 2.97 -14.76
C ALA A 372 41.19 3.84 -15.63
N ALA A 373 41.34 5.11 -15.28
CA ALA A 373 42.43 5.92 -15.76
C ALA A 373 43.72 5.23 -15.32
N LEU A 374 44.27 4.38 -16.19
CA LEU A 374 45.62 3.88 -16.08
C LEU A 374 46.53 5.11 -16.19
N SER A 375 46.82 5.73 -15.04
CA SER A 375 47.94 6.65 -14.90
C SER A 375 49.18 5.87 -15.31
N SER A 376 49.70 6.17 -16.50
CA SER A 376 50.99 5.71 -17.00
C SER A 376 52.10 6.29 -16.14
N LYS A 377 52.26 5.79 -14.92
CA LYS A 377 53.50 6.00 -14.17
C LYS A 377 54.56 5.11 -14.79
N THR A 378 55.34 5.72 -15.68
CA THR A 378 56.62 5.24 -16.17
C THR A 378 57.47 4.80 -14.98
N CYS A 379 57.47 3.50 -14.67
CA CYS A 379 58.46 2.93 -13.78
C CYS A 379 59.76 2.81 -14.57
N VAL A 380 60.68 3.74 -14.32
CA VAL A 380 62.07 3.64 -14.76
C VAL A 380 62.64 2.34 -14.20
N ALA A 381 62.86 1.36 -15.07
CA ALA A 381 63.46 0.09 -14.72
C ALA A 381 64.90 0.33 -14.25
N ALA A 382 65.17 0.05 -12.97
CA ALA A 382 66.53 -0.09 -12.49
C ALA A 382 67.20 -1.27 -13.23
N ARG A 383 68.34 -1.00 -13.88
CA ARG A 383 69.11 -1.97 -14.65
C ARG A 383 69.45 -3.21 -13.80
N PRO A 384 69.06 -4.42 -14.19
CA PRO A 384 69.61 -5.62 -13.59
C PRO A 384 71.05 -5.83 -14.08
N VAL A 385 71.94 -6.07 -13.11
CA VAL A 385 73.35 -6.43 -13.32
C VAL A 385 73.42 -7.70 -14.17
N GLN A 386 74.20 -7.64 -15.26
CA GLN A 386 74.46 -8.78 -16.13
C GLN A 386 75.33 -9.82 -15.41
N ALA A 387 74.71 -10.92 -14.97
CA ALA A 387 75.43 -12.16 -14.71
C ALA A 387 75.39 -13.04 -15.97
N ARG A 388 76.52 -13.16 -16.65
CA ARG A 388 76.70 -14.08 -17.79
C ARG A 388 76.87 -15.52 -17.30
N ALA A 389 75.90 -16.34 -17.73
CA ALA A 389 76.00 -17.74 -18.16
C ALA A 389 76.54 -18.82 -17.20
N ALA A 390 75.70 -19.84 -16.97
CA ALA A 390 76.10 -21.23 -17.15
C ALA A 390 74.88 -22.06 -17.61
N ALA A 391 74.97 -22.62 -18.81
CA ALA A 391 74.00 -23.56 -19.34
C ALA A 391 74.00 -24.84 -18.48
N ARG A 392 72.84 -25.19 -17.89
CA ARG A 392 72.65 -26.49 -17.24
C ARG A 392 71.57 -27.28 -17.98
N ARG A 393 72.02 -28.40 -18.55
CA ARG A 393 71.22 -29.41 -19.23
C ARG A 393 70.05 -29.89 -18.34
N THR A 394 68.95 -30.13 -19.01
CA THR A 394 67.70 -30.75 -18.54
C THR A 394 67.93 -32.06 -17.78
N SER A 395 67.23 -32.23 -16.66
CA SER A 395 66.88 -33.54 -16.10
C SER A 395 65.36 -33.57 -15.91
N ALA A 396 64.71 -34.53 -16.57
CA ALA A 396 63.27 -34.73 -16.57
C ALA A 396 62.71 -34.95 -15.15
N LYS A 397 61.64 -34.23 -14.81
CA LYS A 397 60.73 -34.64 -13.74
C LYS A 397 59.36 -34.91 -14.35
N ARG A 398 58.91 -36.15 -14.15
CA ARG A 398 57.66 -36.77 -14.61
C ARG A 398 56.49 -35.79 -14.68
N ALA A 399 55.88 -35.69 -15.86
CA ALA A 399 54.49 -35.26 -15.99
C ALA A 399 53.61 -36.34 -15.34
N ALA A 400 52.95 -36.00 -14.24
CA ALA A 400 51.82 -36.78 -13.77
C ALA A 400 50.60 -36.36 -14.61
N PRO A 401 49.91 -37.28 -15.31
CA PRO A 401 48.62 -36.95 -15.87
C PRO A 401 47.67 -36.66 -14.71
N VAL A 402 47.10 -35.46 -14.65
CA VAL A 402 45.93 -35.18 -13.81
C VAL A 402 44.76 -35.89 -14.49
N GLN A 403 44.56 -37.14 -14.09
CA GLN A 403 43.39 -37.92 -14.45
C GLN A 403 42.24 -37.43 -13.55
N ALA A 404 41.26 -36.76 -14.14
CA ALA A 404 40.01 -36.50 -13.43
C ALA A 404 39.41 -37.85 -13.06
N LYS A 405 39.21 -38.10 -11.75
CA LYS A 405 38.39 -39.21 -11.28
C LYS A 405 36.94 -38.89 -11.62
N TYR A 406 36.51 -39.24 -12.83
CA TYR A 406 35.10 -39.50 -13.07
C TYR A 406 34.80 -40.83 -12.38
N GLY A 407 34.10 -40.75 -11.23
CA GLY A 407 33.50 -41.93 -10.62
C GLY A 407 32.41 -42.49 -11.54
N GLU A 408 32.07 -43.76 -11.33
CA GLU A 408 31.13 -44.54 -12.15
C GLU A 408 29.68 -44.02 -12.15
N ASP A 409 29.38 -42.90 -11.48
CA ASP A 409 28.07 -42.26 -11.47
C ASP A 409 28.05 -40.92 -12.25
N SER A 410 28.51 -40.94 -13.50
CA SER A 410 28.36 -39.79 -14.40
C SER A 410 26.94 -39.74 -14.96
N ARG A 411 26.01 -39.06 -14.28
CA ARG A 411 24.65 -38.81 -14.79
C ARG A 411 24.71 -37.81 -15.96
N TYR A 412 24.22 -38.21 -17.12
CA TYR A 412 24.09 -37.36 -18.31
C TYR A 412 22.94 -36.36 -18.12
N PHE A 413 23.11 -35.15 -18.63
CA PHE A 413 22.04 -34.15 -18.75
C PHE A 413 21.06 -34.60 -19.83
N ASP A 414 19.84 -34.93 -19.43
CA ASP A 414 18.74 -35.23 -20.35
C ASP A 414 17.87 -33.98 -20.51
N LEU A 415 17.87 -33.39 -21.71
CA LEU A 415 17.08 -32.18 -22.03
C LEU A 415 15.59 -32.49 -22.21
N SER A 416 15.22 -33.76 -22.25
CA SER A 416 13.83 -34.23 -22.32
C SER A 416 13.21 -34.45 -20.94
N ASP A 417 14.03 -34.57 -19.89
CA ASP A 417 13.62 -34.73 -18.50
C ASP A 417 14.29 -33.65 -17.64
N LEU A 418 13.73 -32.45 -17.72
CA LEU A 418 14.22 -31.28 -16.99
C LEU A 418 14.11 -31.47 -15.47
N GLU A 419 13.09 -32.19 -14.99
CA GLU A 419 12.81 -32.35 -13.54
C GLU A 419 13.91 -33.14 -12.81
N ASN A 420 14.54 -34.11 -13.47
CA ASN A 420 15.69 -34.82 -12.91
C ASN A 420 17.04 -34.09 -13.10
N SER A 421 17.15 -33.23 -14.11
CA SER A 421 18.40 -32.57 -14.49
C SER A 421 18.64 -31.24 -13.75
N VAL A 422 17.58 -30.52 -13.40
CA VAL A 422 17.64 -29.35 -12.51
C VAL A 422 17.04 -29.72 -11.16
N GLY A 423 17.85 -30.33 -10.30
CA GLY A 423 17.43 -30.81 -8.98
C GLY A 423 16.39 -29.88 -8.31
N SER A 424 15.26 -30.49 -7.96
CA SER A 424 14.07 -29.91 -7.31
C SER A 424 14.28 -28.49 -6.77
N TRP A 425 13.74 -27.51 -7.48
CA TRP A 425 13.40 -26.22 -6.90
C TRP A 425 12.02 -26.33 -6.26
N ASP A 426 11.99 -26.87 -5.04
CA ASP A 426 10.82 -26.80 -4.15
C ASP A 426 10.69 -25.39 -3.57
N MET A 427 9.98 -24.54 -4.31
CA MET A 427 9.44 -23.27 -3.84
C MET A 427 8.08 -23.59 -3.19
N TYR A 428 8.10 -23.84 -1.88
CA TYR A 428 6.97 -24.17 -0.98
C TYR A 428 6.50 -25.63 -0.90
N GLY A 429 7.22 -26.46 -0.14
CA GLY A 429 6.68 -27.75 0.33
C GLY A 429 7.70 -28.64 1.05
N GLN A 430 8.11 -28.32 2.27
CA GLN A 430 8.90 -29.28 3.06
C GLN A 430 7.99 -30.32 3.74
N GLU A 431 7.94 -31.53 3.18
CA GLU A 431 7.64 -32.76 3.91
C GLU A 431 8.94 -33.33 4.50
N ASP A 432 9.41 -32.76 5.60
CA ASP A 432 10.42 -33.40 6.43
C ASP A 432 9.87 -33.54 7.86
N LYS A 433 9.85 -34.77 8.39
CA LYS A 433 9.16 -35.07 9.67
C LYS A 433 9.81 -34.45 10.89
N ASN A 434 11.01 -33.88 10.76
CA ASN A 434 11.72 -33.20 11.85
C ASN A 434 12.01 -31.74 11.49
N ARG A 435 11.01 -30.88 11.76
CA ARG A 435 11.08 -29.42 11.52
C ARG A 435 12.10 -28.68 12.40
N TYR A 436 12.63 -29.36 13.41
CA TYR A 436 13.57 -28.82 14.38
C TYR A 436 14.69 -29.83 14.63
N ASN A 437 15.90 -29.35 14.93
CA ASN A 437 16.95 -30.24 15.39
C ASN A 437 16.54 -30.88 16.73
N GLY A 438 17.15 -32.02 17.10
CA GLY A 438 16.72 -32.79 18.29
C GLY A 438 16.70 -31.99 19.60
N LEU A 439 17.54 -30.95 19.72
CA LEU A 439 17.58 -30.06 20.89
C LEU A 439 16.42 -29.05 20.90
N GLN A 440 16.00 -28.56 19.73
CA GLN A 440 14.85 -27.67 19.58
C GLN A 440 13.53 -28.42 19.74
N SER A 441 13.41 -29.65 19.23
CA SER A 441 12.24 -30.51 19.47
C SER A 441 12.07 -30.78 20.97
N GLN A 442 13.15 -31.14 21.68
CA GLN A 442 13.12 -31.31 23.14
C GLN A 442 12.74 -30.03 23.89
N PHE A 443 13.15 -28.86 23.42
CA PHE A 443 12.75 -27.60 24.03
C PHE A 443 11.23 -27.40 23.93
N PHE A 444 10.63 -27.62 22.75
CA PHE A 444 9.19 -27.45 22.56
C PHE A 444 8.37 -28.54 23.25
N GLU A 445 8.84 -29.78 23.30
CA GLU A 445 8.19 -30.86 24.05
C GLU A 445 8.22 -30.58 25.57
N ASN A 446 9.35 -30.11 26.10
CA ASN A 446 9.47 -29.73 27.51
C ASN A 446 8.66 -28.46 27.86
N ALA A 447 8.57 -27.50 26.94
CA ALA A 447 7.73 -26.31 27.10
C ALA A 447 6.23 -26.64 27.04
N ALA A 448 5.82 -27.56 26.17
CA ALA A 448 4.44 -28.05 26.06
C ALA A 448 4.04 -28.96 27.25
N ALA A 449 4.99 -29.69 27.85
CA ALA A 449 4.76 -30.50 29.05
C ALA A 449 4.36 -29.65 30.27
N GLY A 450 4.74 -28.36 30.32
CA GLY A 450 4.31 -27.43 31.36
C GLY A 450 2.84 -26.97 31.22
N LEU A 451 2.32 -26.95 29.99
CA LEU A 451 0.97 -26.46 29.66
C LEU A 451 -0.10 -27.57 29.71
N THR A 452 0.30 -28.83 29.78
CA THR A 452 -0.61 -30.00 29.78
C THR A 452 -0.94 -30.52 31.17
N ARG A 453 -0.28 -30.03 32.23
CA ARG A 453 -0.63 -30.38 33.61
C ARG A 453 -1.82 -29.56 34.09
N ARG A 454 -2.97 -30.24 34.18
CA ARG A 454 -4.27 -29.73 34.68
C ARG A 454 -4.18 -28.99 36.03
N GLU A 455 -3.15 -29.27 36.84
CA GLU A 455 -2.89 -28.63 38.14
C GLU A 455 -2.34 -27.19 38.03
N TYR A 456 -1.60 -26.84 36.98
CA TYR A 456 -1.06 -25.48 36.79
C TYR A 456 -2.11 -24.48 36.31
N LEU A 457 -3.06 -24.93 35.49
CA LEU A 457 -4.21 -24.12 35.06
C LEU A 457 -5.18 -23.84 36.23
N LEU A 458 -5.31 -24.75 37.19
CA LEU A 458 -6.08 -24.53 38.42
C LEU A 458 -5.36 -23.58 39.40
N GLY A 459 -4.03 -23.53 39.41
CA GLY A 459 -3.25 -22.56 40.18
C GLY A 459 -3.43 -21.10 39.70
N LEU A 460 -3.62 -20.89 38.40
CA LEU A 460 -3.90 -19.57 37.81
C LEU A 460 -5.33 -19.06 38.09
N VAL A 461 -6.29 -19.97 38.32
CA VAL A 461 -7.69 -19.62 38.61
C VAL A 461 -7.96 -19.49 40.11
N SER A 462 -7.13 -20.08 40.98
CA SER A 462 -7.34 -20.09 42.45
C SER A 462 -6.70 -18.91 43.20
N VAL A 463 -5.87 -18.07 42.57
CA VAL A 463 -5.35 -16.84 43.20
C VAL A 463 -6.09 -15.62 42.64
N GLY A 464 -7.38 -15.57 42.92
CA GLY A 464 -8.22 -14.39 42.70
C GLY A 464 -7.79 -13.23 43.60
N ALA A 465 -7.71 -12.03 43.00
CA ALA A 465 -7.72 -10.68 43.57
C ALA A 465 -6.70 -10.28 44.68
N ALA A 466 -6.16 -11.19 45.49
CA ALA A 466 -5.24 -10.86 46.58
C ALA A 466 -3.75 -10.86 46.14
N GLY A 467 -3.40 -11.60 45.08
CA GLY A 467 -2.01 -11.67 44.57
C GLY A 467 -1.53 -10.40 43.88
N ILE A 468 -2.45 -9.61 43.32
CA ILE A 468 -2.10 -8.40 42.54
C ILE A 468 -1.67 -7.24 43.46
N LEU A 469 -2.25 -7.14 44.66
CA LEU A 469 -1.88 -6.09 45.63
C LEU A 469 -0.55 -6.37 46.36
N VAL A 470 -0.21 -7.63 46.60
CA VAL A 470 1.06 -8.00 47.25
C VAL A 470 2.24 -7.93 46.26
N TRP A 471 2.01 -8.26 44.98
CA TRP A 471 3.06 -8.17 43.96
C TRP A 471 3.37 -6.72 43.55
N GLY A 472 2.36 -5.84 43.53
CA GLY A 472 2.54 -4.41 43.26
C GLY A 472 3.31 -3.65 44.35
N ALA A 473 3.18 -4.06 45.61
CA ALA A 473 3.83 -3.36 46.74
C ALA A 473 5.28 -3.81 47.02
N LYS A 474 5.64 -5.05 46.67
CA LYS A 474 6.97 -5.62 46.97
C LYS A 474 7.87 -5.78 45.75
N GLY A 475 7.31 -5.96 44.55
CA GLY A 475 8.06 -6.28 43.34
C GLY A 475 8.93 -5.15 42.77
N SER A 476 8.66 -3.89 43.10
CA SER A 476 9.43 -2.76 42.55
C SER A 476 10.80 -2.54 43.19
N LYS A 477 11.04 -3.08 44.40
CA LYS A 477 12.33 -2.92 45.10
C LYS A 477 13.32 -4.06 44.86
N ASP A 478 12.83 -5.26 44.52
CA ASP A 478 13.68 -6.45 44.36
C ASP A 478 14.06 -6.75 42.89
N VAL A 479 13.36 -6.15 41.92
CA VAL A 479 13.75 -6.20 40.50
C VAL A 479 14.31 -4.84 40.12
N LYS A 480 15.64 -4.71 40.09
CA LYS A 480 16.36 -3.52 39.57
C LYS A 480 16.06 -3.31 38.08
N LEU A 481 14.86 -2.83 37.75
CA LEU A 481 14.50 -2.35 36.42
C LEU A 481 15.06 -0.93 36.22
N PRO A 482 15.52 -0.55 35.02
CA PRO A 482 16.31 0.68 34.81
C PRO A 482 15.50 1.98 34.79
N ILE A 483 14.29 2.01 35.34
CA ILE A 483 13.42 3.19 35.33
C ILE A 483 12.89 3.42 36.74
N THR A 484 13.73 4.01 37.59
CA THR A 484 13.35 4.42 38.96
C THR A 484 13.26 5.94 39.12
N THR A 485 13.31 6.72 38.05
CA THR A 485 13.10 8.17 38.09
C THR A 485 12.26 8.62 36.92
N GLY A 486 10.99 8.95 37.18
CA GLY A 486 10.18 9.76 36.28
C GLY A 486 10.68 11.21 36.23
N PRO A 487 10.25 12.01 35.24
CA PRO A 487 10.62 13.42 35.13
C PRO A 487 10.17 14.20 36.38
N GLN A 488 11.11 14.89 37.04
CA GLN A 488 10.85 15.66 38.26
C GLN A 488 10.57 17.15 38.02
N GLN A 489 10.27 17.56 36.79
CA GLN A 489 9.87 18.94 36.51
C GLN A 489 8.37 19.02 36.20
N PRO A 490 7.59 19.85 36.91
CA PRO A 490 6.23 20.14 36.49
C PRO A 490 6.27 20.91 35.16
N ALA A 491 5.32 20.60 34.28
CA ALA A 491 5.12 21.31 33.03
C ALA A 491 4.77 22.78 33.30
N GLN A 492 5.77 23.66 33.25
CA GLN A 492 5.57 25.10 33.12
C GLN A 492 5.43 25.44 31.65
N ALA A 493 4.21 25.43 31.12
CA ALA A 493 3.75 26.29 30.01
C ALA A 493 2.26 26.05 29.73
N LEU A 494 1.42 26.20 30.75
CA LEU A 494 -0.01 26.45 30.61
C LEU A 494 -0.28 27.81 31.26
N ALA A 495 0.37 28.85 30.74
CA ALA A 495 0.22 30.25 31.13
C ALA A 495 0.85 31.18 30.07
N ALA A 496 0.38 31.10 28.82
CA ALA A 496 0.64 32.13 27.81
C ALA A 496 -0.50 32.18 26.77
N LEU A 497 -1.73 31.94 27.23
CA LEU A 497 -2.96 32.10 26.45
C LEU A 497 -3.89 33.02 27.22
N GLN A 498 -3.44 34.27 27.40
CA GLN A 498 -4.25 35.45 27.66
C GLN A 498 -3.32 36.67 27.62
N LEU A 499 -3.73 37.69 26.85
CA LEU A 499 -3.11 39.00 26.58
C LEU A 499 -2.23 39.12 25.31
N ALA A 500 -2.91 39.52 24.22
CA ALA A 500 -2.53 40.43 23.13
C ALA A 500 -3.18 39.90 21.83
N ALA A 501 -4.34 40.36 21.32
CA ALA A 501 -4.94 41.69 21.32
C ALA A 501 -3.95 42.79 20.96
N ALA A 502 -3.48 42.79 19.71
CA ALA A 502 -3.28 43.98 18.87
C ALA A 502 -2.66 43.58 17.52
N ALA A 503 -3.37 43.86 16.43
CA ALA A 503 -2.77 43.99 15.10
C ALA A 503 -1.82 45.21 15.06
N PRO A 504 -0.92 45.30 14.07
CA PRO A 504 -1.29 46.12 12.92
C PRO A 504 -0.88 45.57 11.54
N ALA A 505 -1.80 45.83 10.60
CA ALA A 505 -1.63 46.27 9.22
C ALA A 505 -0.27 46.16 8.55
N TRP A 506 -0.24 45.46 7.41
CA TRP A 506 0.53 45.87 6.23
C TRP A 506 -0.37 45.73 5.00
N ALA A 507 -0.69 46.89 4.43
CA ALA A 507 -1.24 47.05 3.09
C ALA A 507 -0.12 47.57 2.17
N ASP A 508 -0.37 47.40 0.87
CA ASP A 508 0.26 48.03 -0.30
C ASP A 508 1.54 47.41 -0.88
N GLY A 509 1.32 46.71 -2.00
CA GLY A 509 1.71 47.18 -3.35
C GLY A 509 3.18 47.49 -3.60
N GLY A 510 3.82 46.72 -4.48
CA GLY A 510 5.14 47.11 -5.00
C GLY A 510 5.88 46.02 -5.76
N ASP A 511 5.58 45.95 -7.06
CA ASP A 511 6.49 45.81 -8.19
C ASP A 511 7.67 44.81 -8.17
N PHE A 512 7.67 44.01 -9.23
CA PHE A 512 8.68 43.02 -9.57
C PHE A 512 9.82 43.70 -10.33
N THR A 513 10.99 43.86 -9.72
CA THR A 513 12.23 44.13 -10.47
C THR A 513 13.43 43.37 -9.89
N LEU A 514 13.91 42.41 -10.70
CA LEU A 514 15.20 41.75 -10.57
C LEU A 514 16.33 42.78 -10.74
N ARG A 515 17.16 42.95 -9.71
CA ARG A 515 18.55 43.42 -9.87
C ARG A 515 19.52 42.50 -9.16
N SER A 516 20.36 41.92 -10.00
CA SER A 516 21.50 41.05 -9.74
C SER A 516 22.52 41.64 -8.78
N THR A 517 23.04 40.81 -7.87
CA THR A 517 24.44 40.89 -7.44
C THR A 517 25.15 39.56 -7.68
N PRO A 518 26.44 39.56 -8.07
CA PRO A 518 27.12 38.38 -8.61
C PRO A 518 28.01 37.70 -7.56
N GLY A 519 27.96 36.37 -7.56
CA GLY A 519 28.84 35.52 -6.76
C GLY A 519 28.44 34.05 -6.91
N THR A 520 28.88 33.44 -8.03
CA THR A 520 29.44 32.07 -8.15
C THR A 520 29.15 31.12 -6.98
N GLU A 521 28.65 29.89 -7.11
CA GLU A 521 28.59 28.90 -8.19
C GLU A 521 27.64 27.76 -7.70
N ALA A 522 26.94 27.11 -8.63
CA ALA A 522 26.39 25.74 -8.58
C ALA A 522 25.81 25.17 -7.25
N LEU A 523 24.48 25.11 -7.16
CA LEU A 523 23.74 24.09 -6.40
C LEU A 523 22.72 23.42 -7.34
N GLU A 524 23.23 22.63 -8.26
CA GLU A 524 22.58 21.36 -8.62
C GLU A 524 22.93 20.35 -7.51
N ASP A 525 22.03 19.39 -7.25
CA ASP A 525 22.18 18.26 -6.31
C ASP A 525 21.82 18.47 -4.82
N GLU A 526 20.56 18.85 -4.53
CA GLU A 526 19.93 18.56 -3.23
C GLU A 526 18.86 17.48 -3.36
N TYR A 527 19.25 16.23 -3.59
CA TYR A 527 18.40 15.07 -3.24
C TYR A 527 19.21 13.78 -3.01
N PHE A 528 20.42 13.84 -2.44
CA PHE A 528 21.14 12.63 -1.99
C PHE A 528 22.09 12.83 -0.80
N GLU A 529 21.79 13.71 0.16
CA GLU A 529 22.56 13.75 1.42
C GLU A 529 21.68 13.87 2.66
N THR A 530 21.12 12.73 3.08
CA THR A 530 20.75 12.48 4.48
C THR A 530 21.17 11.07 4.87
N VAL A 531 22.47 10.79 4.73
CA VAL A 531 23.13 9.79 5.57
C VAL A 531 23.60 10.54 6.81
N PRO A 532 23.14 10.23 8.04
CA PRO A 532 23.61 10.92 9.23
C PRO A 532 25.13 10.74 9.38
N GLN A 533 25.87 11.82 9.15
CA GLN A 533 27.23 11.95 9.66
C GLN A 533 27.11 12.16 11.18
N GLY A 534 27.60 11.18 11.95
CA GLY A 534 27.78 11.31 13.39
C GLY A 534 26.79 10.52 14.24
N LEU A 535 26.93 9.20 14.29
CA LEU A 535 26.86 8.53 15.60
C LEU A 535 28.26 8.62 16.19
N ALA A 536 28.58 9.82 16.69
CA ALA A 536 29.65 10.00 17.63
C ALA A 536 29.42 9.04 18.79
N ALA A 537 30.48 8.31 19.11
CA ALA A 537 30.56 7.48 20.29
C ALA A 537 30.01 8.26 21.48
N SER A 538 29.09 7.65 22.22
CA SER A 538 28.88 8.02 23.60
C SER A 538 30.24 7.96 24.30
N ASP A 539 30.57 9.04 24.99
CA ASP A 539 31.78 9.19 25.78
C ASP A 539 32.06 7.92 26.60
N SER A 540 33.08 7.18 26.19
CA SER A 540 33.78 6.24 27.05
C SER A 540 35.27 6.43 26.80
N SER A 541 35.88 7.19 27.69
CA SER A 541 37.31 7.48 27.80
C SER A 541 38.15 6.23 28.14
N THR A 542 37.80 5.04 27.64
CA THR A 542 38.46 3.76 27.98
C THR A 542 38.67 2.78 26.81
N ALA A 543 38.38 3.14 25.56
CA ALA A 543 38.67 2.27 24.41
C ALA A 543 40.06 2.56 23.80
N PRO A 544 41.01 1.60 23.76
CA PRO A 544 42.34 1.81 23.20
C PRO A 544 42.31 2.02 21.67
N ARG A 545 43.13 2.96 21.17
CA ARG A 545 43.26 3.26 19.73
C ARG A 545 43.76 2.03 18.97
N LEU A 546 43.22 1.77 17.78
CA LEU A 546 43.42 0.51 17.01
C LEU A 546 44.88 0.05 16.87
N GLY A 547 45.83 0.99 16.75
CA GLY A 547 47.28 0.69 16.69
C GLY A 547 47.84 0.07 17.98
N SER A 548 47.40 0.56 19.13
CA SER A 548 47.88 0.09 20.45
C SER A 548 47.51 -1.37 20.76
N LEU A 549 46.47 -1.91 20.12
CA LEU A 549 46.06 -3.31 20.25
C LEU A 549 46.98 -4.28 19.50
N LEU A 550 47.75 -3.79 18.53
CA LEU A 550 48.65 -4.58 17.69
C LEU A 550 50.12 -4.48 18.14
N GLU A 551 50.44 -3.57 19.06
CA GLU A 551 51.80 -3.34 19.58
C GLU A 551 52.17 -4.23 20.78
N GLY A 552 51.22 -5.00 21.33
CA GLY A 552 51.45 -5.92 22.45
C GLY A 552 52.08 -7.29 22.08
N PRO A 553 52.44 -8.12 23.07
CA PRO A 553 53.14 -9.41 22.86
C PRO A 553 52.37 -10.42 21.99
N ASN A 554 51.05 -10.29 21.92
CA ASN A 554 50.16 -11.11 21.09
C ASN A 554 49.70 -10.41 19.78
N GLY A 555 50.24 -9.22 19.45
CA GLY A 555 49.79 -8.39 18.33
C GLY A 555 49.79 -9.11 16.97
N LYS A 556 50.81 -9.92 16.69
CA LYS A 556 50.87 -10.73 15.46
C LYS A 556 49.75 -11.78 15.36
N LYS A 557 49.35 -12.37 16.49
CA LYS A 557 48.23 -13.35 16.54
C LYS A 557 46.89 -12.64 16.34
N ILE A 558 46.72 -11.46 16.93
CA ILE A 558 45.53 -10.61 16.74
C ILE A 558 45.42 -10.22 15.27
N GLN A 559 46.51 -9.75 14.65
CA GLN A 559 46.53 -9.39 13.22
C GLN A 559 46.15 -10.57 12.30
N GLN A 560 46.61 -11.78 12.62
CA GLN A 560 46.30 -12.98 11.85
C GLN A 560 44.83 -13.40 12.01
N CYS A 561 44.27 -13.28 13.21
CA CYS A 561 42.83 -13.49 13.47
C CYS A 561 41.98 -12.46 12.72
N THR A 562 42.33 -11.17 12.81
CA THR A 562 41.61 -10.08 12.15
C THR A 562 41.62 -10.26 10.63
N ARG A 563 42.76 -10.64 10.04
CA ARG A 563 42.86 -10.90 8.59
C ARG A 563 41.94 -12.02 8.10
N LYS A 564 41.62 -13.00 8.96
CA LYS A 564 40.66 -14.07 8.67
C LYS A 564 39.20 -13.66 8.93
N CYS A 565 38.96 -12.83 9.94
CA CYS A 565 37.63 -12.33 10.30
C CYS A 565 37.05 -11.35 9.28
N VAL A 566 37.87 -10.43 8.76
CA VAL A 566 37.42 -9.33 7.90
C VAL A 566 36.73 -9.80 6.60
N PRO A 567 37.27 -10.78 5.84
CA PRO A 567 36.58 -11.29 4.64
C PRO A 567 35.20 -11.86 4.93
N THR A 568 35.04 -12.55 6.07
CA THR A 568 33.76 -13.11 6.51
C THR A 568 32.79 -12.01 6.95
N CYS A 569 33.29 -10.98 7.63
CA CYS A 569 32.51 -9.80 7.99
C CYS A 569 31.98 -9.08 6.74
N ILE A 570 32.79 -8.93 5.69
CA ILE A 570 32.42 -8.25 4.44
C ILE A 570 31.44 -9.09 3.60
N ARG A 571 31.63 -10.41 3.51
CA ARG A 571 30.85 -11.28 2.61
C ARG A 571 29.47 -11.69 3.13
N GLY A 572 29.17 -11.52 4.43
CA GLY A 572 27.86 -11.85 5.00
C GLY A 572 27.43 -13.31 4.77
N GLY A 573 28.28 -14.29 5.12
CA GLY A 573 28.02 -15.71 4.83
C GLY A 573 26.89 -16.36 5.66
N GLN A 574 26.43 -17.55 5.23
CA GLN A 574 25.51 -18.42 5.99
C GLN A 574 26.06 -18.65 7.41
N GLY A 575 25.22 -18.41 8.42
CA GLY A 575 25.65 -18.16 9.81
C GLY A 575 25.59 -16.68 10.23
N SER A 576 25.11 -15.77 9.39
CA SER A 576 24.77 -14.40 9.78
C SER A 576 23.50 -14.41 10.64
N PRO A 577 23.46 -13.77 11.84
CA PRO A 577 23.02 -12.36 11.89
C PRO A 577 23.47 -11.60 13.16
N GLY A 578 24.18 -10.46 13.08
CA GLY A 578 24.50 -9.69 14.30
C GLY A 578 25.19 -10.49 15.43
N LEU A 579 25.67 -11.69 15.12
CA LEU A 579 26.36 -12.61 16.01
C LEU A 579 27.78 -12.70 15.48
N GLY A 580 28.63 -11.86 16.05
CA GLY A 580 30.07 -12.00 15.91
C GLY A 580 30.54 -13.35 16.47
N PRO A 581 31.83 -13.68 16.27
CA PRO A 581 32.39 -14.91 16.82
C PRO A 581 32.23 -14.90 18.34
N MET A 582 31.50 -15.89 18.84
CA MET A 582 31.41 -16.36 20.22
C MET A 582 31.16 -15.29 21.32
N SER A 583 29.96 -15.39 21.91
CA SER A 583 29.70 -15.10 23.33
C SER A 583 29.90 -13.66 23.85
N MET A 584 29.30 -12.64 23.21
CA MET A 584 29.01 -11.38 23.90
C MET A 584 27.62 -10.84 23.53
N ARG A 585 26.76 -10.64 24.55
CA ARG A 585 25.45 -9.98 24.43
C ARG A 585 25.65 -8.46 24.35
N LYS A 586 25.30 -7.86 23.21
CA LYS A 586 24.97 -6.43 23.08
C LYS A 586 23.68 -6.29 22.25
N GLU A 587 23.00 -5.17 22.42
CA GLU A 587 21.69 -4.87 21.81
C GLU A 587 21.70 -4.96 20.28
N ILE A 588 20.56 -5.41 19.74
CA ILE A 588 20.36 -5.71 18.33
C ILE A 588 20.30 -4.39 17.54
N VAL A 589 21.34 -4.12 16.74
CA VAL A 589 21.29 -3.09 15.69
C VAL A 589 21.00 -3.80 14.37
N VAL A 590 19.79 -3.61 13.85
CA VAL A 590 19.36 -4.12 12.53
C VAL A 590 20.00 -3.25 11.45
N PHE A 591 20.92 -3.80 10.67
CA PHE A 591 21.42 -3.15 9.47
C PHE A 591 20.57 -3.60 8.27
N LYS A 592 20.14 -2.64 7.42
CA LYS A 592 19.62 -2.95 6.08
C LYS A 592 20.69 -3.69 5.28
N ASP A 593 20.28 -4.65 4.45
CA ASP A 593 21.18 -5.43 3.59
C ASP A 593 22.09 -4.51 2.74
N GLY A 594 23.40 -4.70 2.84
CA GLY A 594 24.40 -4.08 1.95
C GLY A 594 25.40 -3.08 2.54
N TYR A 595 25.30 -2.67 3.82
CA TYR A 595 26.16 -1.60 4.37
C TYR A 595 27.24 -2.11 5.35
N ARG A 596 28.28 -2.81 4.86
CA ARG A 596 29.48 -3.12 5.66
C ARG A 596 30.73 -2.56 4.98
N SER A 597 31.21 -1.42 5.44
CA SER A 597 32.46 -0.85 4.94
C SER A 597 33.67 -1.65 5.42
N ARG A 598 34.73 -1.69 4.62
CA ARG A 598 35.97 -2.40 4.98
C ARG A 598 36.63 -1.84 6.24
N SER A 599 36.51 -0.53 6.48
CA SER A 599 37.03 0.14 7.68
C SER A 599 36.27 -0.29 8.94
N TYR A 600 34.94 -0.41 8.87
CA TYR A 600 34.12 -0.91 9.97
C TYR A 600 34.44 -2.37 10.32
N CYS A 601 34.49 -3.25 9.31
CA CYS A 601 34.85 -4.64 9.55
C CYS A 601 36.27 -4.80 10.12
N LEU A 602 37.20 -3.91 9.75
CA LEU A 602 38.54 -3.91 10.29
C LEU A 602 38.55 -3.49 11.77
N SER A 603 37.80 -2.45 12.17
CA SER A 603 37.77 -2.00 13.56
C SER A 603 37.16 -3.05 14.48
N GLU A 604 35.99 -3.58 14.12
CA GLU A 604 35.25 -4.55 14.94
C GLU A 604 36.00 -5.89 15.05
N CYS A 605 36.49 -6.44 13.93
CA CYS A 605 37.26 -7.68 13.95
C CYS A 605 38.58 -7.53 14.73
N THR A 606 39.19 -6.33 14.76
CA THR A 606 40.42 -6.11 15.55
C THR A 606 40.12 -6.16 17.04
N GLN A 607 39.05 -5.49 17.48
CA GLN A 607 38.65 -5.49 18.89
C GLN A 607 38.22 -6.88 19.37
N VAL A 608 37.41 -7.60 18.59
CA VAL A 608 36.95 -8.95 18.95
C VAL A 608 38.11 -9.94 19.03
N CYS A 609 39.02 -9.92 18.05
CA CYS A 609 40.20 -10.78 18.08
C CYS A 609 41.14 -10.42 19.25
N ALA A 610 41.27 -9.14 19.61
CA ALA A 610 42.07 -8.72 20.75
C ALA A 610 41.49 -9.21 22.08
N LEU A 611 40.18 -9.11 22.29
CA LEU A 611 39.50 -9.59 23.48
C LEU A 611 39.53 -11.13 23.61
N SER A 612 39.41 -11.83 22.48
CA SER A 612 39.47 -13.29 22.47
C SER A 612 40.86 -13.82 22.81
N ILE A 613 41.92 -13.11 22.40
CA ILE A 613 43.30 -13.53 22.60
C ILE A 613 43.85 -13.05 23.96
N ASN A 614 43.36 -11.92 24.47
CA ASN A 614 43.72 -11.37 25.78
C ASN A 614 42.45 -11.17 26.64
N PRO A 615 41.81 -12.25 27.12
CA PRO A 615 40.60 -12.14 27.93
C PRO A 615 40.90 -11.45 29.27
N PRO A 616 40.00 -10.57 29.78
CA PRO A 616 40.15 -9.98 31.10
C PRO A 616 39.99 -11.05 32.21
N PRO A 617 40.60 -10.86 33.40
CA PRO A 617 40.47 -11.82 34.50
C PRO A 617 39.01 -11.94 34.97
N ALA A 618 38.54 -13.17 35.15
CA ALA A 618 37.15 -13.49 35.50
C ALA A 618 36.77 -12.94 36.89
N LYS A 619 35.64 -12.22 36.97
CA LYS A 619 35.06 -11.79 38.26
C LYS A 619 34.51 -13.01 39.02
N ALA A 620 34.89 -13.16 40.28
CA ALA A 620 34.41 -14.21 41.18
C ALA A 620 32.88 -14.12 41.38
N ALA A 621 32.21 -15.28 41.36
CA ALA A 621 30.78 -15.42 41.56
C ALA A 621 30.40 -15.18 43.04
N GLU A 622 29.46 -14.28 43.31
CA GLU A 622 28.81 -14.17 44.63
C GLU A 622 27.74 -15.27 44.80
N PRO A 623 27.62 -15.88 45.99
CA PRO A 623 26.71 -16.99 46.23
C PRO A 623 25.25 -16.53 46.35
N ALA A 624 24.36 -17.39 45.84
CA ALA A 624 22.93 -17.19 45.75
C ALA A 624 22.25 -16.94 47.11
N LYS A 625 21.30 -16.00 47.12
CA LYS A 625 20.15 -15.96 48.03
C LYS A 625 18.89 -15.65 47.26
#